data_AF-F7XMD9-F1
#
_entry.id   AF-F7XMD9-F1
#
_cell.length_a   1.000
_cell.length_b   1.000
_cell.length_c   1.000
_cell.angle_alpha   90.00
_cell.angle_beta   90.00
_cell.angle_gamma   90.00
#
_symmetry.space_group_name_H-M   'P 1'
#
loop_
_entity.id
_entity.type
_entity.pdbx_description
1 polymer ?
#
loop_
_entity_poly.entity_id
_entity_poly.type
_entity_poly.pdbx_seq_one_letter_code
_entity_poly.pdbx_strand_id
1 'polypeptide(L)'
;MIFTYQDSTELPVQRDFIQDLQELVNVCRTAIPLEKSAINIKHDRDQSRSESDKKAEELENLKNEIVGYITDISGHGDYEEISKVKKEIVDSCESITSREIETLQEEIEKIEKTARNDIDALESRILSILSPFFADYIYNTHKRYRASMKDGFLQGTVIGKSNGMEYTLEVTFAQDVLTVEDLCGELSLPTLKKSGIIHKEDKLKMMEVSDFTLFSARYEPEHIDAIFEDKDGEQKFRVTSDDGRYVVYFDDNDITEDSRLSGSLDMNNIEILVQELKIYLQEYVKSNKLTQIMLDGEDALASNRIFDCLRIIARQYGEIVRECLERAYVKNEISIKIQQADDTRTEKYITKEELYNQLSDIGEQGRELAEILHVSDPEIKTID
;
A
#
# COMPACT_ATOMS: atom_id res chain seq x y z
N MET A 1 19.00 22.74 0.48
CA MET A 1 20.01 21.98 1.25
C MET A 1 20.65 20.98 0.31
N ILE A 2 21.92 20.65 0.52
CA ILE A 2 22.63 19.63 -0.27
C ILE A 2 23.10 18.54 0.69
N PHE A 3 22.84 17.28 0.33
CA PHE A 3 23.24 16.12 1.13
C PHE A 3 24.32 15.33 0.40
N THR A 4 25.44 15.10 1.08
CA THR A 4 26.60 14.42 0.50
C THR A 4 27.11 13.31 1.43
N TYR A 5 27.82 12.34 0.85
CA TYR A 5 28.71 11.46 1.59
C TYR A 5 29.80 12.27 2.32
N GLN A 6 30.57 11.58 3.17
CA GLN A 6 31.64 12.21 3.93
C GLN A 6 32.77 12.76 3.04
N ASP A 7 32.98 12.17 1.86
CA ASP A 7 33.94 12.64 0.83
C ASP A 7 33.43 13.83 -0.01
N SER A 8 32.23 14.35 0.29
CA SER A 8 31.53 15.44 -0.43
C SER A 8 30.95 15.06 -1.80
N THR A 9 30.91 13.78 -2.14
CA THR A 9 30.10 13.28 -3.27
C THR A 9 28.62 13.38 -2.93
N GLU A 10 27.76 13.84 -3.84
CA GLU A 10 26.32 13.93 -3.60
C GLU A 10 25.70 12.55 -3.29
N LEU A 11 24.77 12.51 -2.35
CA LEU A 11 23.97 11.31 -2.10
C LEU A 11 23.00 11.06 -3.27
N PRO A 12 22.67 9.79 -3.57
CA PRO A 12 21.63 9.45 -4.54
C PRO A 12 20.23 9.94 -4.11
N VAL A 13 20.05 10.18 -2.80
CA VAL A 13 18.83 10.75 -2.22
C VAL A 13 19.18 12.09 -1.55
N GLN A 14 18.58 13.18 -2.02
CA GLN A 14 18.83 14.54 -1.50
C GLN A 14 17.96 14.84 -0.26
N ARG A 15 18.15 14.03 0.79
CA ARG A 15 17.42 14.06 2.06
C ARG A 15 18.26 13.52 3.20
N ASP A 16 17.76 13.64 4.42
CA ASP A 16 18.43 13.18 5.64
C ASP A 16 18.36 11.65 5.77
N PHE A 17 19.29 10.97 5.09
CA PHE A 17 19.37 9.52 5.07
C PHE A 17 19.50 8.87 6.46
N ILE A 18 20.11 9.56 7.42
CA ILE A 18 20.24 9.05 8.80
C ILE A 18 18.88 9.01 9.49
N GLN A 19 18.07 10.07 9.31
CA GLN A 19 16.68 10.04 9.79
C GLN A 19 15.89 8.92 9.12
N ASP A 20 16.09 8.72 7.82
CA ASP A 20 15.34 7.70 7.07
C ASP A 20 15.66 6.29 7.54
N LEU A 21 16.92 6.01 7.87
CA LEU A 21 17.33 4.75 8.50
C LEU A 21 16.64 4.54 9.85
N GLN A 22 16.55 5.58 10.67
CA GLN A 22 15.87 5.52 11.96
C GLN A 22 14.37 5.25 11.79
N GLU A 23 13.72 5.86 10.79
CA GLU A 23 12.32 5.57 10.47
C GLU A 23 12.13 4.13 10.00
N LEU A 24 13.02 3.60 9.17
CA LEU A 24 13.00 2.19 8.75
C LEU A 24 13.08 1.24 9.98
N VAL A 25 13.99 1.50 10.91
CA VAL A 25 14.12 0.71 12.14
C VAL A 25 12.85 0.79 12.98
N ASN A 26 12.27 1.99 13.13
CA ASN A 26 11.05 2.20 13.89
C ASN A 26 9.87 1.41 13.33
N VAL A 27 9.67 1.41 12.01
CA VAL A 27 8.60 0.62 11.38
C VAL A 27 8.87 -0.88 11.50
N CYS A 28 10.11 -1.33 11.34
CA CYS A 28 10.46 -2.74 11.53
C CYS A 28 10.15 -3.20 12.98
N ARG A 29 10.55 -2.40 13.97
CA ARG A 29 10.33 -2.69 15.39
C ARG A 29 8.85 -2.76 15.78
N THR A 30 7.99 -2.09 15.03
CA THR A 30 6.55 -2.00 15.35
C THR A 30 5.70 -2.94 14.49
N ALA A 31 5.99 -3.11 13.20
CA ALA A 31 5.21 -3.94 12.30
C ALA A 31 5.54 -5.44 12.43
N ILE A 32 6.81 -5.81 12.56
CA ILE A 32 7.24 -7.23 12.62
C ILE A 32 6.59 -7.98 13.80
N PRO A 33 6.57 -7.44 15.03
CA PRO A 33 5.89 -8.13 16.12
C PRO A 33 4.37 -8.31 15.90
N LEU A 34 3.71 -7.36 15.24
CA LEU A 34 2.27 -7.45 14.95
C LEU A 34 1.98 -8.53 13.91
N GLU A 35 2.80 -8.63 12.86
CA GLU A 35 2.71 -9.72 11.90
C GLU A 35 2.93 -11.08 12.59
N LYS A 36 3.94 -11.18 13.46
CA LYS A 36 4.18 -12.39 14.25
C LYS A 36 2.98 -12.77 15.13
N SER A 37 2.31 -11.78 15.74
CA SER A 37 1.07 -12.02 16.48
C SER A 37 -0.04 -12.57 15.58
N ALA A 38 -0.21 -12.03 14.37
CA ALA A 38 -1.20 -12.52 13.41
C ALA A 38 -0.91 -13.97 12.97
N ILE A 39 0.36 -14.31 12.72
CA ILE A 39 0.80 -15.67 12.40
C ILE A 39 0.46 -16.63 13.55
N ASN A 40 0.76 -16.24 14.80
CA ASN A 40 0.48 -17.08 15.96
C ASN A 40 -1.03 -17.33 16.13
N ILE A 41 -1.87 -16.30 15.96
CA ILE A 41 -3.34 -16.45 16.02
C ILE A 41 -3.84 -17.41 14.92
N LYS A 42 -3.30 -17.30 13.69
CA LYS A 42 -3.62 -18.22 12.59
C LYS A 42 -3.24 -19.66 12.96
N HIS A 43 -2.04 -19.85 13.53
CA HIS A 43 -1.56 -21.16 13.97
C HIS A 43 -2.41 -21.77 15.09
N ASP A 44 -2.70 -21.00 16.15
CA ASP A 44 -3.51 -21.46 17.29
C ASP A 44 -4.94 -21.82 16.87
N ARG A 45 -5.52 -21.04 15.95
CA ARG A 45 -6.83 -21.33 15.33
C ARG A 45 -6.79 -22.66 14.58
N ASP A 46 -5.79 -22.85 13.71
CA ASP A 46 -5.69 -24.05 12.88
C ASP A 46 -5.44 -25.30 13.72
N GLN A 47 -4.63 -25.19 14.78
CA GLN A 47 -4.43 -26.25 15.77
C GLN A 47 -5.75 -26.58 16.49
N SER A 48 -6.45 -25.58 17.02
CA SER A 48 -7.72 -25.77 17.74
C SER A 48 -8.78 -26.46 16.88
N ARG A 49 -8.85 -26.09 15.60
CA ARG A 49 -9.71 -26.72 14.60
C ARG A 49 -9.34 -28.17 14.36
N SER A 50 -8.06 -28.46 14.10
CA SER A 50 -7.60 -29.83 13.90
C SER A 50 -7.85 -30.72 15.12
N GLU A 51 -7.69 -30.20 16.34
CA GLU A 51 -7.98 -30.94 17.56
C GLU A 51 -9.47 -31.24 17.72
N SER A 52 -10.34 -30.29 17.38
CA SER A 52 -11.80 -30.46 17.48
C SER A 52 -12.35 -31.40 16.41
N ASP A 53 -11.84 -31.31 15.17
CA ASP A 53 -12.19 -32.23 14.09
C ASP A 53 -11.83 -33.67 14.47
N LYS A 54 -10.66 -33.88 15.09
CA LYS A 54 -10.25 -35.19 15.61
C LYS A 54 -11.17 -35.71 16.71
N LYS A 55 -11.57 -34.86 17.66
CA LYS A 55 -12.53 -35.24 18.71
C LYS A 55 -13.89 -35.63 18.13
N ALA A 56 -14.37 -34.89 17.14
CA ALA A 56 -15.63 -35.19 16.47
C ALA A 56 -15.56 -36.55 15.73
N GLU A 57 -14.43 -36.85 15.07
CA GLU A 57 -14.20 -38.14 14.44
C GLU A 57 -14.16 -39.28 15.47
N GLU A 58 -13.48 -39.10 16.61
CA GLU A 58 -13.44 -40.09 17.70
C GLU A 58 -14.84 -40.34 18.29
N LEU A 59 -15.66 -39.30 18.44
CA LEU A 59 -17.05 -39.42 18.90
C LEU A 59 -17.93 -40.18 17.90
N GLU A 60 -17.76 -39.94 16.60
CA GLU A 60 -18.44 -40.68 15.54
C GLU A 60 -18.03 -42.15 15.51
N ASN A 61 -16.73 -42.44 15.64
CA ASN A 61 -16.22 -43.80 15.71
C ASN A 61 -16.79 -44.55 16.93
N LEU A 62 -16.78 -43.92 18.11
CA LEU A 62 -17.36 -44.50 19.32
C LEU A 62 -18.86 -44.79 19.16
N LYS A 63 -19.62 -43.85 18.57
CA LYS A 63 -21.04 -44.05 18.27
C LYS A 63 -21.23 -45.28 17.37
N ASN A 64 -20.47 -45.38 16.28
CA ASN A 64 -20.58 -46.49 15.33
C ASN A 64 -20.22 -47.84 15.99
N GLU A 65 -19.22 -47.88 16.87
CA GLU A 65 -18.87 -49.08 17.65
C GLU A 65 -20.01 -49.50 18.59
N ILE A 66 -20.59 -48.56 19.34
CA ILE A 66 -21.71 -48.83 20.27
C ILE A 66 -22.92 -49.33 19.50
N VAL A 67 -23.32 -48.63 18.43
CA VAL A 67 -24.47 -49.01 17.60
C VAL A 67 -24.27 -50.38 16.95
N GLY A 68 -23.06 -50.64 16.43
CA GLY A 68 -22.70 -51.96 15.90
C GLY A 68 -22.85 -53.06 16.94
N TYR A 69 -22.29 -52.87 18.14
CA TYR A 69 -22.36 -53.85 19.21
C TYR A 69 -23.81 -54.13 19.65
N ILE A 70 -24.64 -53.10 19.85
CA ILE A 70 -26.04 -53.25 20.27
C ILE A 70 -26.87 -53.97 19.22
N THR A 71 -26.60 -53.70 17.94
CA THR A 71 -27.26 -54.35 16.80
C THR A 71 -26.89 -55.84 16.74
N ASP A 72 -25.61 -56.16 16.95
CA ASP A 72 -25.04 -57.51 16.82
C ASP A 72 -25.29 -58.44 18.03
N ILE A 73 -25.88 -57.97 19.13
CA ILE A 73 -26.27 -58.84 20.26
C ILE A 73 -27.33 -59.86 19.77
N SER A 74 -26.85 -61.03 19.37
CA SER A 74 -27.63 -62.21 18.97
C SER A 74 -27.71 -63.20 20.14
N GLY A 75 -28.93 -63.48 20.62
CA GLY A 75 -29.15 -64.45 21.71
C GLY A 75 -30.42 -64.22 22.54
N HIS A 76 -31.04 -63.05 22.38
CA HIS A 76 -32.34 -62.76 22.96
C HIS A 76 -33.35 -62.87 21.82
N GLY A 77 -34.31 -63.79 21.90
CA GLY A 77 -35.33 -63.95 20.85
C GLY A 77 -36.03 -62.63 20.51
N ASP A 78 -36.75 -62.57 19.39
CA ASP A 78 -37.55 -61.43 18.88
C ASP A 78 -38.67 -60.99 19.86
N TYR A 79 -38.33 -60.73 21.12
CA TYR A 79 -39.19 -60.16 22.12
C TYR A 79 -39.22 -58.65 21.91
N GLU A 80 -40.41 -58.11 21.71
CA GLU A 80 -40.66 -56.71 21.41
C GLU A 80 -40.05 -55.77 22.47
N GLU A 81 -40.07 -56.20 23.75
CA GLU A 81 -39.49 -55.47 24.87
C GLU A 81 -37.97 -55.28 24.72
N ILE A 82 -37.26 -56.28 24.20
CA ILE A 82 -35.80 -56.23 24.03
C ILE A 82 -35.44 -55.32 22.86
N SER A 83 -36.22 -55.36 21.78
CA SER A 83 -36.05 -54.44 20.65
C SER A 83 -36.29 -52.98 21.04
N LYS A 84 -37.25 -52.69 21.93
CA LYS A 84 -37.46 -51.34 22.48
C LYS A 84 -36.24 -50.84 23.24
N VAL A 85 -35.65 -51.67 24.11
CA VAL A 85 -34.42 -51.31 24.85
C VAL A 85 -33.25 -51.05 23.90
N LYS A 86 -33.03 -51.91 22.89
CA LYS A 86 -31.96 -51.70 21.89
C LYS A 86 -32.11 -50.36 21.18
N LYS A 87 -33.34 -50.04 20.73
CA LYS A 87 -33.64 -48.79 20.05
C LYS A 87 -33.39 -47.58 20.96
N GLU A 88 -33.86 -47.59 22.21
CA GLU A 88 -33.63 -46.48 23.14
C GLU A 88 -32.13 -46.22 23.38
N ILE A 89 -31.29 -47.26 23.44
CA ILE A 89 -29.83 -47.12 23.56
C ILE A 89 -29.23 -46.47 22.32
N VAL A 90 -29.61 -46.94 21.11
CA VAL A 90 -29.13 -46.37 19.84
C VAL A 90 -29.55 -44.90 19.72
N ASP A 91 -30.84 -44.61 19.88
CA ASP A 91 -31.38 -43.25 19.78
C ASP A 91 -30.69 -42.31 20.79
N SER A 92 -30.43 -42.79 22.01
CA SER A 92 -29.72 -42.02 23.04
C SER A 92 -28.25 -41.78 22.67
N CYS A 93 -27.55 -42.80 22.14
CA CYS A 93 -26.16 -42.67 21.72
C CYS A 93 -26.01 -41.68 20.56
N GLU A 94 -26.88 -41.78 19.54
CA GLU A 94 -26.92 -40.84 18.43
C GLU A 94 -27.17 -39.41 18.92
N SER A 95 -28.20 -39.22 19.76
CA SER A 95 -28.53 -37.89 20.29
C SER A 95 -27.41 -37.28 21.13
N ILE A 96 -26.73 -38.06 21.97
CA ILE A 96 -25.61 -37.57 22.78
C ILE A 96 -24.44 -37.19 21.87
N THR A 97 -24.02 -38.10 20.98
CA THR A 97 -22.89 -37.84 20.06
C THR A 97 -23.15 -36.61 19.18
N SER A 98 -24.34 -36.50 18.58
CA SER A 98 -24.69 -35.34 17.75
C SER A 98 -24.60 -34.03 18.53
N ARG A 99 -25.08 -34.00 19.79
CA ARG A 99 -25.03 -32.80 20.62
C ARG A 99 -23.60 -32.41 21.01
N GLU A 100 -22.74 -33.37 21.33
CA GLU A 100 -21.33 -33.08 21.65
C GLU A 100 -20.57 -32.59 20.41
N ILE A 101 -20.86 -33.16 19.22
CA ILE A 101 -20.29 -32.66 17.96
C ILE A 101 -20.77 -31.24 17.64
N GLU A 102 -22.06 -30.96 17.82
CA GLU A 102 -22.61 -29.60 17.66
C GLU A 102 -21.92 -28.60 18.61
N THR A 103 -21.69 -29.00 19.86
CA THR A 103 -20.96 -28.18 20.85
C THR A 103 -19.53 -27.88 20.37
N LEU A 104 -18.81 -28.88 19.86
CA LEU A 104 -17.46 -28.67 19.28
C LEU A 104 -17.49 -27.72 18.08
N GLN A 105 -18.50 -27.82 17.23
CA GLN A 105 -18.67 -26.94 16.07
C GLN A 105 -18.93 -25.49 16.50
N GLU A 106 -19.82 -25.27 17.47
CA GLU A 106 -20.07 -23.94 18.04
C GLU A 106 -18.82 -23.31 18.67
N GLU A 107 -18.00 -24.11 19.36
CA GLU A 107 -16.71 -23.66 19.90
C GLU A 107 -15.73 -23.24 18.80
N ILE A 108 -15.62 -24.02 17.72
CA ILE A 108 -14.77 -23.69 16.57
C ILE A 108 -15.25 -22.42 15.88
N GLU A 109 -16.55 -22.27 15.63
CA GLU A 109 -17.09 -21.04 15.04
C GLU A 109 -16.75 -19.80 15.87
N LYS A 110 -16.80 -19.92 17.19
CA LYS A 110 -16.41 -18.83 18.10
C LYS A 110 -14.92 -18.52 18.02
N ILE A 111 -14.06 -19.54 17.97
CA ILE A 111 -12.61 -19.37 17.81
C ILE A 111 -12.30 -18.72 16.47
N GLU A 112 -12.89 -19.21 15.36
CA GLU A 112 -12.68 -18.66 14.02
C GLU A 112 -13.11 -17.20 13.93
N LYS A 113 -14.27 -16.85 14.51
CA LYS A 113 -14.76 -15.48 14.54
C LYS A 113 -13.84 -14.56 15.34
N THR A 114 -13.37 -15.03 16.50
CA THR A 114 -12.46 -14.25 17.36
C THR A 114 -11.13 -14.04 16.66
N ALA A 115 -10.53 -15.11 16.14
CA ALA A 115 -9.28 -15.05 15.39
C ALA A 115 -9.37 -14.11 14.18
N ARG A 116 -10.48 -14.14 13.43
CA ARG A 116 -10.71 -13.22 12.30
C ARG A 116 -10.69 -11.76 12.75
N ASN A 117 -11.47 -11.42 13.77
CA ASN A 117 -11.53 -10.05 14.27
C ASN A 117 -10.17 -9.55 14.78
N ASP A 118 -9.43 -10.41 15.48
CA ASP A 118 -8.11 -10.06 16.02
C ASP A 118 -7.08 -9.88 14.89
N ILE A 119 -7.11 -10.72 13.86
CA ILE A 119 -6.28 -10.58 12.66
C ILE A 119 -6.62 -9.29 11.92
N ASP A 120 -7.89 -9.01 11.64
CA ASP A 120 -8.33 -7.80 10.94
C ASP A 120 -7.89 -6.52 11.69
N ALA A 121 -7.94 -6.54 13.02
CA ALA A 121 -7.46 -5.46 13.87
C ALA A 121 -5.94 -5.28 13.81
N LEU A 122 -5.18 -6.37 13.79
CA LEU A 122 -3.72 -6.35 13.62
C LEU A 122 -3.33 -5.83 12.23
N GLU A 123 -3.96 -6.32 11.17
CA GLU A 123 -3.72 -5.89 9.79
C GLU A 123 -4.01 -4.39 9.61
N SER A 124 -5.13 -3.91 10.14
CA SER A 124 -5.47 -2.49 10.15
C SER A 124 -4.42 -1.64 10.89
N ARG A 125 -3.90 -2.16 12.01
CA ARG A 125 -2.87 -1.47 12.79
C ARG A 125 -1.53 -1.44 12.05
N ILE A 126 -1.15 -2.53 11.37
CA ILE A 126 0.05 -2.59 10.54
C ILE A 126 -0.04 -1.54 9.43
N LEU A 127 -1.14 -1.49 8.68
CA LEU A 127 -1.36 -0.47 7.63
C LEU A 127 -1.23 0.95 8.18
N SER A 128 -1.84 1.22 9.33
CA SER A 128 -1.77 2.54 9.97
C SER A 128 -0.35 2.95 10.36
N ILE A 129 0.47 2.01 10.86
CA ILE A 129 1.86 2.25 11.24
C ILE A 129 2.73 2.45 10.01
N LEU A 130 2.51 1.66 8.97
CA LEU A 130 3.29 1.70 7.73
C LEU A 130 2.92 2.89 6.84
N SER A 131 1.73 3.48 6.99
CA SER A 131 1.24 4.53 6.07
C SER A 131 2.18 5.72 5.90
N PRO A 132 2.67 6.38 6.95
CA PRO A 132 3.59 7.52 6.79
C PRO A 132 4.90 7.09 6.13
N PHE A 133 5.38 5.89 6.45
CA PHE A 133 6.61 5.35 5.89
C PHE A 133 6.47 5.06 4.38
N PHE A 134 5.36 4.42 3.97
CA PHE A 134 5.11 4.10 2.57
C PHE A 134 4.82 5.32 1.68
N ALA A 135 4.36 6.43 2.26
CA ALA A 135 4.20 7.68 1.54
C ALA A 135 5.55 8.23 1.05
N ASP A 136 6.52 8.31 1.96
CA ASP A 136 7.68 9.17 1.76
C ASP A 136 9.02 8.43 1.79
N TYR A 137 9.14 7.25 2.38
CA TYR A 137 10.44 6.65 2.72
C TYR A 137 10.87 5.48 1.81
N ILE A 138 10.13 5.18 0.75
CA ILE A 138 10.51 4.10 -0.18
C ILE A 138 11.21 4.66 -1.41
N TYR A 139 12.48 4.30 -1.59
CA TYR A 139 13.30 4.73 -2.71
C TYR A 139 13.02 3.94 -3.98
N ASN A 140 13.45 4.49 -5.12
CA ASN A 140 13.40 3.82 -6.42
C ASN A 140 12.01 3.23 -6.76
N THR A 141 10.96 3.97 -6.41
CA THR A 141 9.57 3.58 -6.69
C THR A 141 9.07 4.24 -7.96
N HIS A 142 8.41 3.45 -8.81
CA HIS A 142 7.63 3.98 -9.92
C HIS A 142 6.23 4.26 -9.39
N LYS A 143 5.89 5.54 -9.26
CA LYS A 143 4.59 5.99 -8.74
C LYS A 143 3.66 6.36 -9.88
N ARG A 144 2.40 5.94 -9.76
CA ARG A 144 1.29 6.39 -10.61
C ARG A 144 0.26 7.09 -9.76
N TYR A 145 -0.21 8.23 -10.23
CA TYR A 145 -1.14 9.09 -9.53
C TYR A 145 -2.47 9.12 -10.26
N ARG A 146 -3.56 9.08 -9.48
CA ARG A 146 -4.90 9.36 -9.96
C ARG A 146 -5.56 10.35 -9.04
N ALA A 147 -6.22 11.34 -9.61
CA ALA A 147 -7.05 12.29 -8.90
C ALA A 147 -8.42 12.37 -9.58
N SER A 148 -9.46 12.59 -8.79
CA SER A 148 -10.81 12.81 -9.28
C SER A 148 -11.63 13.56 -8.24
N MET A 149 -12.54 14.40 -8.71
CA MET A 149 -13.55 15.03 -7.86
C MET A 149 -14.54 13.98 -7.35
N LYS A 150 -14.68 13.89 -6.03
CA LYS A 150 -15.64 13.00 -5.35
C LYS A 150 -16.23 13.71 -4.14
N ASP A 151 -17.56 13.77 -4.09
CA ASP A 151 -18.31 14.39 -2.98
C ASP A 151 -17.87 15.84 -2.67
N GLY A 152 -17.43 16.59 -3.69
CA GLY A 152 -16.95 17.97 -3.55
C GLY A 152 -15.48 18.12 -3.13
N PHE A 153 -14.73 17.02 -3.04
CA PHE A 153 -13.32 17.00 -2.67
C PHE A 153 -12.46 16.35 -3.76
N LEU A 154 -11.29 16.91 -4.00
CA LEU A 154 -10.27 16.28 -4.83
C LEU A 154 -9.60 15.15 -4.03
N GLN A 155 -9.88 13.92 -4.46
CA GLN A 155 -9.36 12.70 -3.85
C GLN A 155 -8.68 11.84 -4.89
N GLY A 156 -7.89 10.87 -4.46
CA GLY A 156 -7.09 10.09 -5.39
C GLY A 156 -6.48 8.83 -4.82
N THR A 157 -5.67 8.21 -5.68
CA THR A 157 -4.86 7.04 -5.32
C THR A 157 -3.44 7.22 -5.86
N VAL A 158 -2.46 6.82 -5.07
CA VAL A 158 -1.07 6.66 -5.50
C VAL A 158 -0.70 5.19 -5.44
N ILE A 159 -0.26 4.64 -6.58
CA ILE A 159 0.23 3.26 -6.66
C ILE A 159 1.74 3.30 -6.86
N GLY A 160 2.49 2.80 -5.88
CA GLY A 160 3.95 2.70 -5.96
C GLY A 160 4.39 1.27 -6.24
N LYS A 161 5.38 1.09 -7.11
CA LYS A 161 5.95 -0.22 -7.45
C LYS A 161 7.46 -0.26 -7.24
N SER A 162 7.96 -1.33 -6.64
CA SER A 162 9.39 -1.62 -6.52
C SER A 162 9.65 -3.12 -6.35
N ASN A 163 10.47 -3.72 -7.21
CA ASN A 163 10.97 -5.10 -7.06
C ASN A 163 9.92 -6.16 -6.64
N GLY A 164 8.81 -6.26 -7.36
CA GLY A 164 7.72 -7.22 -7.07
C GLY A 164 6.73 -6.77 -5.99
N MET A 165 7.07 -5.72 -5.23
CA MET A 165 6.18 -5.05 -4.29
C MET A 165 5.36 -3.96 -5.01
N GLU A 166 4.06 -3.91 -4.72
CA GLU A 166 3.15 -2.84 -5.10
C GLU A 166 2.40 -2.37 -3.86
N TYR A 167 2.18 -1.06 -3.72
CA TYR A 167 1.39 -0.52 -2.62
C TYR A 167 0.45 0.58 -3.09
N THR A 168 -0.69 0.69 -2.42
CA THR A 168 -1.74 1.66 -2.73
C THR A 168 -1.99 2.59 -1.56
N LEU A 169 -1.84 3.89 -1.81
CA LEU A 169 -2.21 4.96 -0.90
C LEU A 169 -3.51 5.61 -1.42
N GLU A 170 -4.52 5.71 -0.57
CA GLU A 170 -5.60 6.68 -0.78
C GLU A 170 -5.10 8.06 -0.38
N VAL A 171 -5.37 9.07 -1.19
CA VAL A 171 -4.91 10.45 -0.94
C VAL A 171 -6.05 11.44 -0.98
N THR A 172 -5.97 12.44 -0.12
CA THR A 172 -6.76 13.68 -0.21
C THR A 172 -5.79 14.82 -0.47
N PHE A 173 -6.08 15.65 -1.47
CA PHE A 173 -5.20 16.73 -1.86
C PHE A 173 -5.38 17.97 -0.97
N ALA A 174 -4.44 18.92 -1.05
CA ALA A 174 -4.43 20.13 -0.24
C ALA A 174 -5.66 21.01 -0.47
N GLN A 175 -6.10 21.12 -1.73
CA GLN A 175 -7.27 21.87 -2.13
C GLN A 175 -8.42 20.91 -2.43
N ASP A 176 -9.61 21.27 -1.94
CA ASP A 176 -10.83 20.50 -2.19
C ASP A 176 -11.26 20.63 -3.67
N VAL A 177 -10.94 21.76 -4.30
CA VAL A 177 -11.16 22.07 -5.72
C VAL A 177 -9.89 22.74 -6.23
N LEU A 178 -9.38 22.28 -7.38
CA LEU A 178 -8.19 22.84 -8.05
C LEU A 178 -8.65 23.44 -9.38
N THR A 179 -8.39 24.73 -9.61
CA THR A 179 -8.73 25.41 -10.87
C THR A 179 -7.55 25.46 -11.83
N VAL A 180 -7.81 25.82 -13.09
CA VAL A 180 -6.75 26.13 -14.06
C VAL A 180 -5.97 27.38 -13.63
N GLU A 181 -6.67 28.39 -13.09
CA GLU A 181 -6.04 29.60 -12.54
C GLU A 181 -5.01 29.27 -11.45
N ASP A 182 -5.33 28.33 -10.55
CA ASP A 182 -4.41 27.88 -9.49
C ASP A 182 -3.12 27.25 -10.04
N LEU A 183 -3.16 26.69 -11.25
CA LEU A 183 -2.04 25.96 -11.86
C LEU A 183 -1.21 26.84 -12.80
N CYS A 184 -1.83 27.62 -13.69
CA CYS A 184 -1.10 28.38 -14.69
C CYS A 184 -1.60 29.82 -14.89
N GLY A 185 -2.52 30.30 -14.06
CA GLY A 185 -3.15 31.61 -14.22
C GLY A 185 -4.13 31.64 -15.39
N GLU A 186 -4.10 32.73 -16.16
CA GLU A 186 -5.06 32.92 -17.26
C GLU A 186 -4.81 31.94 -18.42
N LEU A 187 -5.84 31.15 -18.78
CA LEU A 187 -5.85 30.28 -19.95
C LEU A 187 -7.09 30.55 -20.81
N SER A 188 -6.88 30.60 -22.12
CA SER A 188 -7.96 30.63 -23.10
C SER A 188 -7.73 29.64 -24.23
N LEU A 189 -8.78 28.91 -24.60
CA LEU A 189 -8.74 27.91 -25.66
C LEU A 189 -9.47 28.40 -26.94
N PRO A 190 -8.92 28.17 -28.14
CA PRO A 190 -9.58 28.51 -29.38
C PRO A 190 -10.75 27.54 -29.67
N THR A 191 -11.92 28.08 -29.99
CA THR A 191 -13.15 27.34 -30.32
C THR A 191 -13.77 27.86 -31.60
N LEU A 192 -14.59 27.03 -32.27
CA LEU A 192 -15.44 27.48 -33.38
C LEU A 192 -16.86 27.74 -32.87
N LYS A 193 -17.30 28.99 -32.97
CA LYS A 193 -18.71 29.36 -32.71
C LYS A 193 -19.38 29.84 -34.00
N LYS A 194 -20.56 29.28 -34.27
CA LYS A 194 -21.45 29.75 -35.33
C LYS A 194 -21.92 31.17 -35.03
N SER A 195 -21.58 32.11 -35.90
CA SER A 195 -21.94 33.52 -35.75
C SER A 195 -22.37 34.13 -37.10
N GLY A 196 -23.30 35.08 -37.07
CA GLY A 196 -23.86 35.73 -38.25
C GLY A 196 -25.40 35.80 -38.23
N ILE A 197 -25.95 36.95 -38.59
CA ILE A 197 -27.41 37.21 -38.57
C ILE A 197 -28.10 36.64 -39.81
N ILE A 198 -27.40 36.56 -40.95
CA ILE A 198 -27.96 36.18 -42.26
C ILE A 198 -27.47 34.79 -42.70
N HIS A 199 -26.18 34.47 -42.56
CA HIS A 199 -25.60 33.15 -42.76
C HIS A 199 -24.76 32.79 -41.52
N LYS A 200 -24.95 31.58 -40.98
CA LYS A 200 -24.17 31.10 -39.83
C LYS A 200 -22.82 30.59 -40.35
N GLU A 201 -21.75 31.33 -40.10
CA GLU A 201 -20.38 30.94 -40.40
C GLU A 201 -19.66 30.55 -39.11
N ASP A 202 -18.76 29.58 -39.20
CA ASP A 202 -17.89 29.24 -38.08
C ASP A 202 -16.82 30.32 -37.93
N LYS A 203 -16.77 30.97 -36.76
CA LYS A 203 -15.74 31.94 -36.42
C LYS A 203 -14.92 31.44 -35.25
N LEU A 204 -13.61 31.63 -35.35
CA LEU A 204 -12.68 31.42 -34.25
C LEU A 204 -13.03 32.37 -33.10
N LYS A 205 -13.16 31.82 -31.90
CA LYS A 205 -13.38 32.57 -30.67
C LYS A 205 -12.50 31.98 -29.56
N MET A 206 -11.80 32.84 -28.83
CA MET A 206 -11.12 32.45 -27.60
C MET A 206 -12.16 32.27 -26.48
N MET A 207 -12.14 31.11 -25.84
CA MET A 207 -12.91 30.81 -24.65
C MET A 207 -11.99 30.87 -23.44
N GLU A 208 -12.35 31.70 -22.49
CA GLU A 208 -11.73 31.77 -21.16
C GLU A 208 -12.04 30.45 -20.43
N VAL A 209 -11.03 29.79 -19.86
CA VAL A 209 -11.17 28.50 -19.16
C VAL A 209 -10.43 28.45 -17.81
N SER A 210 -10.00 29.59 -17.27
CA SER A 210 -9.21 29.64 -16.02
C SER A 210 -10.05 29.21 -14.81
N ASP A 211 -11.36 29.48 -14.84
CA ASP A 211 -12.30 29.06 -13.80
C ASP A 211 -12.66 27.56 -13.87
N PHE A 212 -12.18 26.83 -14.88
CA PHE A 212 -12.45 25.39 -14.99
C PHE A 212 -11.72 24.64 -13.87
N THR A 213 -12.37 23.62 -13.34
CA THR A 213 -11.88 22.83 -12.22
C THR A 213 -11.36 21.49 -12.70
N LEU A 214 -10.30 20.98 -12.08
CA LEU A 214 -9.80 19.64 -12.35
C LEU A 214 -10.86 18.62 -11.95
N PHE A 215 -11.46 17.96 -12.93
CA PHE A 215 -12.42 16.89 -12.71
C PHE A 215 -11.73 15.55 -12.47
N SER A 216 -10.71 15.23 -13.28
CA SER A 216 -9.90 14.03 -13.09
C SER A 216 -8.51 14.17 -13.71
N ALA A 217 -7.53 13.48 -13.12
CA ALA A 217 -6.19 13.35 -13.67
C ALA A 217 -5.65 11.94 -13.49
N ARG A 218 -4.87 11.48 -14.46
CA ARG A 218 -3.97 10.32 -14.35
C ARG A 218 -2.58 10.77 -14.73
N TYR A 219 -1.61 10.49 -13.88
CA TYR A 219 -0.22 10.78 -14.14
C TYR A 219 0.65 9.54 -13.91
N GLU A 220 1.40 9.19 -14.94
CA GLU A 220 2.48 8.20 -14.95
C GLU A 220 3.73 8.91 -15.50
N PRO A 221 4.97 8.45 -15.22
CA PRO A 221 6.19 9.20 -15.53
C PRO A 221 6.27 9.79 -16.95
N GLU A 222 5.76 9.08 -17.94
CA GLU A 222 5.80 9.48 -19.36
C GLU A 222 4.45 9.95 -19.91
N HIS A 223 3.37 9.85 -19.13
CA HIS A 223 2.01 10.07 -19.59
C HIS A 223 1.18 10.88 -18.60
N ILE A 224 0.50 11.93 -19.07
CA ILE A 224 -0.58 12.57 -18.31
C ILE A 224 -1.87 12.61 -19.11
N ASP A 225 -2.99 12.45 -18.41
CA ASP A 225 -4.33 12.60 -18.93
C ASP A 225 -5.17 13.36 -17.89
N ALA A 226 -5.52 14.60 -18.20
CA ALA A 226 -6.24 15.48 -17.29
C ALA A 226 -7.50 16.04 -17.96
N ILE A 227 -8.61 16.05 -17.23
CA ILE A 227 -9.90 16.60 -17.65
C ILE A 227 -10.27 17.73 -16.70
N PHE A 228 -10.62 18.87 -17.27
CA PHE A 228 -11.11 20.04 -16.57
C PHE A 228 -12.53 20.36 -17.04
N GLU A 229 -13.39 20.74 -16.11
CA GLU A 229 -14.81 21.01 -16.37
C GLU A 229 -15.20 22.38 -15.81
N ASP A 230 -16.15 23.02 -16.49
CA ASP A 230 -16.81 24.19 -15.94
C ASP A 230 -17.71 23.82 -14.75
N LYS A 231 -18.21 24.83 -14.06
CA LYS A 231 -18.99 24.66 -12.82
C LYS A 231 -20.23 23.78 -12.98
N ASP A 232 -20.85 23.82 -14.17
CA ASP A 232 -22.09 23.11 -14.47
C ASP A 232 -21.84 21.75 -15.16
N GLY A 233 -20.58 21.43 -15.51
CA GLY A 233 -20.19 20.23 -16.27
C GLY A 233 -20.71 20.22 -17.71
N GLU A 234 -21.10 21.39 -18.24
CA GLU A 234 -21.59 21.53 -19.61
C GLU A 234 -20.44 21.61 -20.61
N GLN A 235 -19.30 22.15 -20.18
CA GLN A 235 -18.11 22.31 -21.01
C GLN A 235 -16.91 21.65 -20.34
N LYS A 236 -16.09 21.01 -21.16
CA LYS A 236 -14.86 20.39 -20.66
C LYS A 236 -13.72 20.51 -21.66
N PHE A 237 -12.51 20.53 -21.13
CA PHE A 237 -11.33 20.32 -21.94
C PHE A 237 -10.46 19.23 -21.32
N ARG A 238 -9.73 18.53 -22.20
CA ARG A 238 -8.84 17.45 -21.81
C ARG A 238 -7.46 17.74 -22.36
N VAL A 239 -6.43 17.58 -21.55
CA VAL A 239 -5.03 17.63 -21.98
C VAL A 239 -4.42 16.27 -21.77
N THR A 240 -3.88 15.69 -22.83
CA THR A 240 -3.04 14.51 -22.76
C THR A 240 -1.62 14.85 -23.15
N SER A 241 -0.63 14.25 -22.50
CA SER A 241 0.77 14.37 -22.87
C SER A 241 1.42 13.00 -22.90
N ASP A 242 2.11 12.70 -24.00
CA ASP A 242 2.99 11.54 -24.14
C ASP A 242 4.37 12.04 -24.54
N ASP A 243 5.40 11.78 -23.72
CA ASP A 243 6.80 12.14 -23.99
C ASP A 243 6.97 13.62 -24.42
N GLY A 244 6.27 14.53 -23.73
CA GLY A 244 6.33 15.97 -23.98
C GLY A 244 5.52 16.48 -25.17
N ARG A 245 4.76 15.61 -25.87
CA ARG A 245 3.81 16.03 -26.90
C ARG A 245 2.42 16.20 -26.30
N TYR A 246 1.89 17.41 -26.37
CA TYR A 246 0.57 17.74 -25.84
C TYR A 246 -0.51 17.63 -26.92
N VAL A 247 -1.63 17.02 -26.56
CA VAL A 247 -2.87 17.03 -27.34
C VAL A 247 -3.97 17.60 -26.46
N VAL A 248 -4.65 18.62 -26.97
CA VAL A 248 -5.72 19.32 -26.26
C VAL A 248 -7.04 19.05 -26.97
N TYR A 249 -8.03 18.62 -26.20
CA TYR A 249 -9.39 18.45 -26.66
C TYR A 249 -10.29 19.49 -25.99
N PHE A 250 -11.20 20.07 -26.75
CA PHE A 250 -12.27 20.93 -26.22
C PHE A 250 -13.63 20.37 -26.66
N ASP A 251 -14.49 20.01 -25.71
CA ASP A 251 -15.76 19.31 -25.94
C ASP A 251 -15.62 18.13 -26.94
N ASP A 252 -14.63 17.26 -26.65
CA ASP A 252 -14.25 16.07 -27.43
C ASP A 252 -13.66 16.35 -28.84
N ASN A 253 -13.45 17.60 -29.23
CA ASN A 253 -12.77 17.96 -30.48
C ASN A 253 -11.28 18.18 -30.24
N ASP A 254 -10.42 17.51 -31.00
CA ASP A 254 -8.98 17.74 -30.98
C ASP A 254 -8.66 19.12 -31.60
N ILE A 255 -8.33 20.09 -30.76
CA ILE A 255 -8.01 21.45 -31.19
C ILE A 255 -6.53 21.60 -31.58
N THR A 256 -5.69 20.61 -31.24
CA THR A 256 -4.28 20.56 -31.62
C THR A 256 -4.12 20.10 -33.07
N GLU A 257 -4.96 19.17 -33.55
CA GLU A 257 -4.98 18.73 -34.95
C GLU A 257 -5.79 19.63 -35.89
N ASP A 258 -6.77 20.40 -35.39
CA ASP A 258 -7.55 21.32 -36.24
C ASP A 258 -6.68 22.51 -36.67
N SER A 259 -6.24 22.50 -37.93
CA SER A 259 -5.45 23.56 -38.58
C SER A 259 -6.03 24.99 -38.48
N ARG A 260 -7.33 25.12 -38.19
CA ARG A 260 -8.00 26.43 -38.00
C ARG A 260 -7.85 26.95 -36.57
N LEU A 261 -7.57 26.08 -35.60
CA LEU A 261 -7.52 26.40 -34.17
C LEU A 261 -6.09 26.32 -33.61
N SER A 262 -5.32 25.33 -34.05
CA SER A 262 -4.01 25.00 -33.48
C SER A 262 -3.01 26.16 -33.50
N GLY A 263 -3.05 27.02 -34.52
CA GLY A 263 -2.20 28.21 -34.59
C GLY A 263 -2.54 29.32 -33.59
N SER A 264 -3.67 29.23 -32.88
CA SER A 264 -4.09 30.17 -31.83
C SER A 264 -4.03 29.55 -30.42
N LEU A 265 -3.56 28.30 -30.29
CA LEU A 265 -3.40 27.64 -29.02
C LEU A 265 -2.09 28.10 -28.35
N ASP A 266 -2.16 28.54 -27.10
CA ASP A 266 -0.98 28.90 -26.33
C ASP A 266 -0.32 27.65 -25.73
N MET A 267 0.57 27.04 -26.51
CA MET A 267 1.26 25.81 -26.09
C MET A 267 2.15 26.01 -24.85
N ASN A 268 2.64 27.23 -24.60
CA ASN A 268 3.47 27.48 -23.42
C ASN A 268 2.62 27.39 -22.14
N ASN A 269 1.41 27.98 -22.15
CA ASN A 269 0.51 27.88 -21.00
C ASN A 269 -0.02 26.46 -20.80
N ILE A 270 -0.22 25.67 -21.88
CA ILE A 270 -0.55 24.25 -21.77
C ILE A 270 0.59 23.45 -21.13
N GLU A 271 1.83 23.72 -21.51
CA GLU A 271 3.00 23.10 -20.90
C GLU A 271 3.10 23.44 -19.40
N ILE A 272 2.96 24.72 -19.04
CA ILE A 272 2.97 25.16 -17.63
C ILE A 272 1.85 24.45 -16.85
N LEU A 273 0.62 24.45 -17.37
CA LEU A 273 -0.53 23.76 -16.76
C LEU A 273 -0.20 22.30 -16.44
N VAL A 274 0.38 21.57 -17.39
CA VAL A 274 0.71 20.16 -17.20
C VAL A 274 1.84 19.97 -16.20
N GLN A 275 2.88 20.80 -16.21
CA GLN A 275 3.99 20.68 -15.27
C GLN A 275 3.54 21.00 -13.84
N GLU A 276 2.79 22.08 -13.65
CA GLU A 276 2.25 22.46 -12.34
C GLU A 276 1.23 21.42 -11.84
N LEU A 277 0.44 20.81 -12.72
CA LEU A 277 -0.45 19.70 -12.33
C LEU A 277 0.36 18.48 -11.85
N LYS A 278 1.48 18.14 -12.51
CA LYS A 278 2.35 17.03 -12.05
C LYS A 278 2.90 17.32 -10.65
N ILE A 279 3.44 18.52 -10.45
CA ILE A 279 3.95 18.97 -9.16
C ILE A 279 2.83 18.91 -8.10
N TYR A 280 1.64 19.42 -8.41
CA TYR A 280 0.48 19.39 -7.53
C TYR A 280 0.14 17.96 -7.07
N LEU A 281 0.01 17.03 -8.01
CA LEU A 281 -0.34 15.64 -7.71
C LEU A 281 0.72 14.91 -6.86
N GLN A 282 1.98 15.33 -6.95
CA GLN A 282 3.09 14.72 -6.23
C GLN A 282 3.30 15.31 -4.84
N GLU A 283 3.20 16.64 -4.71
CA GLU A 283 3.67 17.36 -3.52
C GLU A 283 2.52 17.89 -2.65
N TYR A 284 1.34 18.17 -3.21
CA TYR A 284 0.24 18.84 -2.51
C TYR A 284 -0.77 17.84 -1.95
N VAL A 285 -0.29 16.86 -1.20
CA VAL A 285 -1.09 15.84 -0.52
C VAL A 285 -1.33 16.26 0.93
N LYS A 286 -2.61 16.42 1.31
CA LYS A 286 -3.03 16.78 2.68
C LYS A 286 -2.95 15.59 3.63
N SER A 287 -3.40 14.44 3.17
CA SER A 287 -3.35 13.20 3.93
C SER A 287 -3.26 12.01 3.00
N ASN A 288 -2.55 10.98 3.44
CA ASN A 288 -2.47 9.69 2.79
C ASN A 288 -2.87 8.58 3.76
N LYS A 289 -3.38 7.48 3.20
CA LYS A 289 -3.71 6.27 3.94
C LYS A 289 -3.31 5.06 3.11
N LEU A 290 -2.39 4.26 3.62
CA LEU A 290 -2.05 2.97 3.05
C LEU A 290 -3.23 2.01 3.21
N THR A 291 -3.68 1.46 2.08
CA THR A 291 -4.84 0.57 2.02
C THR A 291 -4.47 -0.83 1.56
N GLN A 292 -3.37 -0.98 0.83
CA GLN A 292 -2.98 -2.26 0.26
C GLN A 292 -1.46 -2.35 0.10
N ILE A 293 -0.93 -3.54 0.36
CA ILE A 293 0.44 -3.92 0.04
C ILE A 293 0.36 -5.30 -0.63
N MET A 294 0.86 -5.39 -1.86
CA MET A 294 0.94 -6.61 -2.65
C MET A 294 2.39 -7.00 -2.83
N LEU A 295 2.68 -8.30 -2.73
CA LEU A 295 3.98 -8.87 -3.02
C LEU A 295 3.80 -10.03 -4.00
N ASP A 296 4.40 -9.92 -5.19
CA ASP A 296 4.30 -10.90 -6.27
C ASP A 296 2.85 -11.21 -6.70
N GLY A 297 1.96 -10.22 -6.54
CA GLY A 297 0.54 -10.34 -6.89
C GLY A 297 -0.36 -10.91 -5.78
N GLU A 298 0.19 -11.19 -4.60
CA GLU A 298 -0.55 -11.64 -3.41
C GLU A 298 -0.62 -10.54 -2.36
N ASP A 299 -1.71 -10.50 -1.58
CA ASP A 299 -1.86 -9.57 -0.46
C ASP A 299 -0.86 -9.92 0.64
N ALA A 300 0.05 -9.00 0.94
CA ALA A 300 1.14 -9.20 1.89
C ALA A 300 0.66 -9.30 3.34
N LEU A 301 -0.47 -8.69 3.70
CA LEU A 301 -1.06 -8.81 5.04
C LEU A 301 -1.71 -10.19 5.20
N ALA A 302 -2.57 -10.55 4.24
CA ALA A 302 -3.29 -11.81 4.29
C ALA A 302 -2.34 -13.03 4.30
N SER A 303 -1.24 -12.94 3.54
CA SER A 303 -0.20 -13.98 3.43
C SER A 303 0.90 -13.91 4.50
N ASN A 304 0.89 -12.90 5.39
CA ASN A 304 1.93 -12.64 6.39
C ASN A 304 3.34 -12.48 5.77
N ARG A 305 3.46 -11.61 4.77
CA ARG A 305 4.68 -11.28 4.02
C ARG A 305 5.09 -9.80 4.14
N ILE A 306 4.67 -9.10 5.18
CA ILE A 306 5.10 -7.73 5.49
C ILE A 306 6.60 -7.69 5.76
N PHE A 307 7.14 -8.66 6.49
CA PHE A 307 8.59 -8.75 6.67
C PHE A 307 9.34 -8.85 5.34
N ASP A 308 8.83 -9.62 4.37
CA ASP A 308 9.45 -9.70 3.03
C ASP A 308 9.40 -8.36 2.29
N CYS A 309 8.33 -7.60 2.44
CA CYS A 309 8.24 -6.24 1.92
C CYS A 309 9.31 -5.33 2.56
N LEU A 310 9.47 -5.41 3.88
CA LEU A 310 10.50 -4.65 4.60
C LEU A 310 11.93 -5.06 4.18
N ARG A 311 12.17 -6.33 3.83
CA ARG A 311 13.46 -6.78 3.26
C ARG A 311 13.74 -6.15 1.91
N ILE A 312 12.73 -6.00 1.04
CA ILE A 312 12.89 -5.32 -0.25
C ILE A 312 13.31 -3.86 -0.03
N ILE A 313 12.66 -3.17 0.91
CA ILE A 313 12.98 -1.78 1.24
C ILE A 313 14.37 -1.69 1.87
N ALA A 314 14.70 -2.55 2.83
CA ALA A 314 15.99 -2.59 3.49
C ALA A 314 17.15 -2.79 2.51
N ARG A 315 16.97 -3.55 1.42
CA ARG A 315 18.00 -3.69 0.37
C ARG A 315 18.31 -2.36 -0.31
N GLN A 316 17.30 -1.54 -0.59
CA GLN A 316 17.51 -0.20 -1.18
C GLN A 316 18.31 0.70 -0.24
N TYR A 317 17.99 0.65 1.05
CA TYR A 317 18.75 1.38 2.07
C TYR A 317 20.17 0.81 2.22
N GLY A 318 20.33 -0.50 2.16
CA GLY A 318 21.61 -1.20 2.27
C GLY A 318 22.61 -0.78 1.19
N GLU A 319 22.14 -0.48 -0.02
CA GLU A 319 22.99 0.08 -1.09
C GLU A 319 23.63 1.41 -0.66
N ILE A 320 22.83 2.32 -0.08
CA ILE A 320 23.31 3.63 0.39
C ILE A 320 24.18 3.47 1.65
N VAL A 321 23.80 2.59 2.60
CA VAL A 321 24.61 2.28 3.79
C VAL A 321 26.00 1.79 3.38
N ARG A 322 26.07 0.85 2.43
CA ARG A 322 27.33 0.32 1.93
C ARG A 322 28.21 1.42 1.35
N GLU A 323 27.65 2.32 0.54
CA GLU A 323 28.41 3.45 -0.01
C GLU A 323 28.87 4.43 1.07
N CYS A 324 28.02 4.71 2.08
CA CYS A 324 28.43 5.51 3.24
C CYS A 324 29.65 4.89 3.93
N LEU A 325 29.64 3.58 4.19
CA LEU A 325 30.74 2.86 4.83
C LEU A 325 32.01 2.82 3.97
N GLU A 326 31.89 2.61 2.66
CA GLU A 326 33.02 2.60 1.72
C GLU A 326 33.70 3.96 1.60
N ARG A 327 32.93 5.05 1.74
CA ARG A 327 33.40 6.45 1.62
C ARG A 327 33.68 7.12 2.97
N ALA A 328 33.47 6.40 4.08
CA ALA A 328 33.66 6.95 5.42
C ALA A 328 35.15 7.06 5.79
N TYR A 329 35.49 8.13 6.50
CA TYR A 329 36.75 8.27 7.24
C TYR A 329 36.76 7.38 8.49
N VAL A 330 35.58 7.13 9.10
CA VAL A 330 35.41 6.26 10.27
C VAL A 330 34.71 4.97 9.85
N LYS A 331 35.44 3.84 9.88
CA LYS A 331 35.01 2.56 9.29
C LYS A 331 33.72 1.95 9.85
N ASN A 332 33.26 2.40 11.02
CA ASN A 332 32.11 1.85 11.72
C ASN A 332 30.95 2.85 11.84
N GLU A 333 31.01 3.97 11.11
CA GLU A 333 29.97 5.01 11.12
C GLU A 333 29.35 5.15 9.74
N ILE A 334 28.03 5.25 9.72
CA ILE A 334 27.25 5.64 8.56
C ILE A 334 27.05 7.14 8.72
N SER A 335 27.76 7.94 7.93
CA SER A 335 27.80 9.40 8.08
C SER A 335 27.40 10.13 6.80
N ILE A 336 26.65 11.21 6.94
CA ILE A 336 26.29 12.14 5.87
C ILE A 336 26.62 13.58 6.27
N LYS A 337 26.96 14.39 5.28
CA LYS A 337 27.12 15.84 5.43
C LYS A 337 25.93 16.57 4.85
N ILE A 338 25.54 17.66 5.53
CA ILE A 338 24.39 18.50 5.17
C ILE A 338 24.92 19.92 5.01
N GLN A 339 24.76 20.48 3.82
CA GLN A 339 25.01 21.89 3.53
C GLN A 339 23.69 22.67 3.49
N GLN A 340 23.57 23.64 4.39
CA GLN A 340 22.44 24.54 4.50
C GLN A 340 22.53 25.67 3.45
N ALA A 341 21.44 26.43 3.29
CA ALA A 341 21.38 27.53 2.33
C ALA A 341 22.31 28.71 2.67
N ASP A 342 22.74 28.82 3.93
CA ASP A 342 23.69 29.81 4.43
C ASP A 342 25.16 29.31 4.38
N ASP A 343 25.41 28.22 3.64
CA ASP A 343 26.68 27.50 3.56
C ASP A 343 27.17 26.85 4.87
N THR A 344 26.35 26.85 5.94
CA THR A 344 26.66 26.09 7.15
C THR A 344 26.69 24.59 6.84
N ARG A 345 27.75 23.91 7.29
CA ARG A 345 27.93 22.47 7.12
C ARG A 345 27.81 21.75 8.45
N THR A 346 26.92 20.76 8.50
CA THR A 346 26.75 19.86 9.64
C THR A 346 26.93 18.41 9.21
N GLU A 347 27.24 17.53 10.15
CA GLU A 347 27.37 16.09 9.93
C GLU A 347 26.37 15.35 10.81
N LYS A 348 25.72 14.32 10.26
CA LYS A 348 24.89 13.37 11.00
C LYS A 348 25.46 11.99 10.81
N TYR A 349 25.43 11.17 11.85
CA TYR A 349 25.93 9.81 11.80
C TYR A 349 25.14 8.87 12.72
N ILE A 350 25.23 7.58 12.42
CA ILE A 350 24.84 6.48 13.31
C ILE A 350 25.92 5.40 13.25
N THR A 351 26.23 4.77 14.38
CA THR A 351 27.23 3.69 14.41
C THR A 351 26.62 2.37 13.94
N LYS A 352 27.43 1.50 13.32
CA LYS A 352 27.02 0.13 12.97
C LYS A 352 26.48 -0.63 14.19
N GLU A 353 27.17 -0.52 15.32
CA GLU A 353 26.81 -1.18 16.57
C GLU A 353 25.44 -0.72 17.08
N GLU A 354 25.20 0.59 17.10
CA GLU A 354 23.90 1.14 17.51
C GLU A 354 22.77 0.62 16.62
N LEU A 355 22.94 0.68 15.29
CA LEU A 355 21.92 0.21 14.35
C LEU A 355 21.70 -1.30 14.45
N TYR A 356 22.77 -2.08 14.60
CA TYR A 356 22.69 -3.53 14.81
C TYR A 356 21.94 -3.89 16.09
N ASN A 357 22.22 -3.20 17.20
CA ASN A 357 21.55 -3.45 18.48
C ASN A 357 20.05 -3.14 18.39
N GLN A 358 19.68 -2.00 17.81
CA GLN A 358 18.27 -1.63 17.63
C GLN A 358 17.49 -2.65 16.79
N LEU A 359 18.12 -3.19 15.74
CA LEU A 359 17.50 -4.23 14.90
C LEU A 359 17.49 -5.59 15.61
N SER A 360 18.57 -5.98 16.27
CA SER A 360 18.70 -7.26 16.96
C SER A 360 17.68 -7.44 18.10
N ASP A 361 17.24 -6.35 18.72
CA ASP A 361 16.18 -6.34 19.74
C ASP A 361 14.83 -6.82 19.19
N ILE A 362 14.62 -6.79 17.87
CA ILE A 362 13.41 -7.32 17.20
C ILE A 362 13.45 -8.86 17.15
N GLY A 363 14.64 -9.47 17.22
CA GLY A 363 14.85 -10.91 17.13
C GLY A 363 15.50 -11.34 15.82
N GLU A 364 15.24 -12.57 15.38
CA GLU A 364 15.86 -13.18 14.19
C GLU A 364 15.64 -12.37 12.91
N GLN A 365 14.40 -11.94 12.65
CA GLN A 365 14.04 -11.08 11.53
C GLN A 365 14.78 -9.74 11.56
N GLY A 366 15.03 -9.20 12.74
CA GLY A 366 15.82 -7.98 12.92
C GLY A 366 17.30 -8.17 12.60
N ARG A 367 17.90 -9.30 13.03
CA ARG A 367 19.28 -9.64 12.68
C ARG A 367 19.45 -9.82 11.17
N GLU A 368 18.48 -10.43 10.50
CA GLU A 368 18.48 -10.55 9.05
C GLU A 368 18.46 -9.16 8.37
N LEU A 369 17.65 -8.22 8.86
CA LEU A 369 17.67 -6.84 8.35
C LEU A 369 19.01 -6.16 8.59
N ALA A 370 19.66 -6.41 9.73
CA ALA A 370 20.98 -5.88 10.03
C ALA A 370 22.05 -6.41 9.06
N GLU A 371 21.94 -7.67 8.62
CA GLU A 371 22.79 -8.24 7.57
C GLU A 371 22.54 -7.58 6.21
N ILE A 372 21.27 -7.40 5.83
CA ILE A 372 20.88 -6.71 4.58
C ILE A 372 21.41 -5.27 4.55
N LEU A 373 21.40 -4.58 5.69
CA LEU A 373 21.91 -3.23 5.83
C LEU A 373 23.44 -3.16 6.01
N HIS A 374 24.14 -4.29 5.96
CA HIS A 374 25.61 -4.37 6.13
C HIS A 374 26.12 -3.84 7.47
N VAL A 375 25.29 -3.92 8.52
CA VAL A 375 25.64 -3.48 9.88
C VAL A 375 25.87 -4.61 10.87
N SER A 376 25.65 -5.86 10.47
CA SER A 376 26.16 -7.02 11.20
C SER A 376 27.70 -7.02 11.22
N ASP A 377 28.28 -7.43 12.35
CA ASP A 377 29.72 -7.41 12.53
C ASP A 377 30.42 -8.57 11.79
N PRO A 378 31.54 -8.32 11.08
CA PRO A 378 32.40 -9.40 10.58
C PRO A 378 33.36 -10.00 11.64
N GLU A 379 33.43 -9.48 12.86
CA GLU A 379 34.46 -9.90 13.84
C GLU A 379 33.94 -10.04 15.29
N ILE A 380 32.97 -10.93 15.53
CA ILE A 380 32.97 -11.63 16.82
C ILE A 380 34.08 -12.68 16.74
N LYS A 381 35.32 -12.30 17.06
CA LYS A 381 36.30 -13.29 17.52
C LYS A 381 35.73 -13.88 18.80
N THR A 382 35.11 -15.04 18.69
CA THR A 382 34.96 -15.97 19.81
C THR A 382 36.36 -16.17 20.38
N ILE A 383 36.59 -15.59 21.56
CA ILE A 383 37.72 -15.96 22.38
C ILE A 383 37.32 -17.29 23.00
N ASP A 384 38.02 -18.35 22.59
CA ASP A 384 37.94 -19.71 23.15
C ASP A 384 38.16 -19.74 24.67
#